data_AF-A0A5C4J8H7-F1
#
_entry.id   AF-A0A5C4J8H7-F1
#
_cell.length_a   1.000
_cell.length_b   1.000
_cell.length_c   1.000
_cell.angle_alpha   90.00
_cell.angle_beta   90.00
_cell.angle_gamma   90.00
#
_symmetry.space_group_name_H-M   'P 1'
#
loop_
_entity.id
_entity.type
_entity.pdbx_description
1 polymer ?
#
loop_
_entity_poly.entity_id
_entity_poly.type
_entity_poly.pdbx_seq_one_letter_code
_entity_poly.pdbx_strand_id
1 'polypeptide(L)'
;MGTNRKKALILGSAALLVLVLVGGGVAFVVTGGEELKYQTQSALRRAMPVTAAAELQQRGVTLASPLKCEDLPGWTKTKMRVSCTGTTSDKKPVEVLGSGEQETSKNNYTILVDGQPVVENASCLGADCRTQDG
;
A
#
# COMPACT_ATOMS: atom_id res chain seq x y z
N MET A 1 -43.15 -33.97 42.89
CA MET A 1 -41.89 -33.63 43.59
C MET A 1 -41.02 -32.88 42.58
N GLY A 2 -40.91 -31.55 42.71
CA GLY A 2 -40.30 -30.70 41.68
C GLY A 2 -39.87 -29.35 42.26
N THR A 3 -38.69 -29.40 42.87
CA THR A 3 -37.63 -28.42 43.11
C THR A 3 -37.85 -26.94 42.72
N ASN A 4 -37.75 -26.08 43.76
CA ASN A 4 -37.11 -24.75 43.86
C ASN A 4 -37.13 -23.78 42.65
N ARG A 5 -37.76 -22.60 42.76
CA ARG A 5 -37.22 -21.36 43.38
C ARG A 5 -35.89 -20.86 42.77
N LYS A 6 -35.94 -19.87 41.87
CA LYS A 6 -35.69 -18.43 42.15
C LYS A 6 -35.28 -17.61 40.91
N LYS A 7 -35.98 -16.47 40.80
CA LYS A 7 -35.49 -15.13 40.45
C LYS A 7 -35.08 -14.83 39.01
N ALA A 8 -36.00 -14.11 38.38
CA ALA A 8 -35.77 -13.13 37.33
C ALA A 8 -34.56 -12.23 37.63
N LEU A 9 -33.78 -11.99 36.57
CA LEU A 9 -33.01 -10.77 36.38
C LEU A 9 -33.28 -10.27 34.97
N ILE A 10 -34.03 -9.17 34.91
CA ILE A 10 -34.15 -8.30 33.75
C ILE A 10 -32.85 -7.50 33.67
N LEU A 11 -32.13 -7.61 32.56
CA LEU A 11 -31.22 -6.62 31.98
C LEU A 11 -31.23 -6.95 30.49
N GLY A 12 -31.75 -6.12 29.60
CA GLY A 12 -31.30 -4.76 29.37
C GLY A 12 -30.78 -4.75 27.94
N SER A 13 -31.45 -3.98 27.09
CA SER A 13 -31.32 -3.90 25.64
C SER A 13 -29.87 -3.71 25.15
N ALA A 14 -29.42 -4.56 24.23
CA ALA A 14 -28.33 -4.26 23.31
C ALA A 14 -28.52 -5.06 22.02
N ALA A 15 -29.33 -4.52 21.11
CA ALA A 15 -29.34 -4.93 19.73
C ALA A 15 -28.07 -4.37 19.06
N LEU A 16 -27.10 -5.22 18.73
CA LEU A 16 -25.97 -4.84 17.87
C LEU A 16 -25.63 -5.96 16.88
N LEU A 17 -26.27 -5.84 15.72
CA LEU A 17 -25.70 -5.98 14.38
C LEU A 17 -24.90 -7.26 14.06
N VAL A 18 -25.61 -8.23 13.49
CA VAL A 18 -25.04 -9.23 12.59
C VAL A 18 -24.60 -8.53 11.30
N LEU A 19 -23.31 -8.29 11.13
CA LEU A 19 -22.73 -7.95 9.82
C LEU A 19 -22.20 -9.22 9.16
N VAL A 20 -23.02 -9.75 8.25
CA VAL A 20 -22.65 -10.77 7.28
C VAL A 20 -21.62 -10.14 6.32
N LEU A 21 -20.34 -10.48 6.45
CA LEU A 21 -19.33 -10.15 5.44
C LEU A 21 -19.45 -11.10 4.27
N VAL A 22 -20.34 -10.73 3.34
CA VAL A 22 -20.40 -11.26 1.98
C VAL A 22 -19.21 -10.68 1.21
N GLY A 23 -18.35 -11.55 0.68
CA GLY A 23 -17.57 -11.28 -0.54
C GLY A 23 -16.21 -10.61 -0.37
N GLY A 24 -15.15 -11.43 -0.43
CA GLY A 24 -13.93 -11.13 -1.20
C GLY A 24 -13.14 -9.86 -0.83
N GLY A 25 -12.41 -9.89 0.27
CA GLY A 25 -11.34 -8.93 0.53
C GLY A 25 -10.49 -9.41 1.69
N VAL A 26 -9.37 -10.08 1.40
CA VAL A 26 -8.40 -10.44 2.43
C VAL A 26 -7.81 -9.15 3.01
N ALA A 27 -8.20 -8.82 4.24
CA ALA A 27 -7.53 -7.83 5.04
C ALA A 27 -6.15 -8.38 5.40
N PHE A 28 -5.11 -7.95 4.68
CA PHE A 28 -3.73 -8.24 5.03
C PHE A 28 -3.38 -7.43 6.27
N VAL A 29 -3.51 -8.06 7.44
CA VAL A 29 -2.87 -7.62 8.67
C VAL A 29 -1.38 -7.92 8.51
N VAL A 30 -0.59 -6.90 8.19
CA VAL A 30 0.88 -7.00 8.11
C VAL A 30 1.41 -6.92 9.54
N THR A 31 1.83 -8.06 10.08
CA THR A 31 2.62 -8.18 11.29
C THR A 31 4.05 -7.72 11.00
N GLY A 32 4.60 -6.84 11.84
CA GLY A 32 5.95 -6.28 11.70
C GLY A 32 7.08 -7.30 11.91
N GLY A 33 7.50 -7.93 10.82
CA GLY A 33 8.76 -8.65 10.67
C GLY A 33 9.29 -8.43 9.26
N GLU A 34 10.60 -8.59 9.05
CA GLU A 34 11.42 -8.28 7.85
C GLU A 34 11.00 -8.98 6.53
N GLU A 35 9.73 -8.89 6.16
CA GLU A 35 9.17 -9.47 4.95
C GLU A 35 8.99 -8.37 3.89
N LEU A 36 9.27 -8.71 2.63
CA LEU A 36 9.00 -7.81 1.53
C LEU A 36 7.53 -7.35 1.55
N LYS A 37 7.36 -6.03 1.64
CA LYS A 37 6.04 -5.38 1.55
C LYS A 37 5.22 -5.84 0.34
N TYR A 38 5.86 -6.11 -0.79
CA TYR A 38 5.21 -6.65 -1.99
C TYR A 38 5.80 -8.01 -2.32
N GLN A 39 4.98 -9.04 -2.24
CA GLN A 39 5.40 -10.43 -2.48
C GLN A 39 5.44 -10.81 -3.96
N THR A 40 4.82 -9.99 -4.83
CA THR A 40 4.71 -10.29 -6.26
C THR A 40 4.84 -9.03 -7.12
N GLN A 41 5.34 -9.22 -8.35
CA GLN A 41 5.43 -8.18 -9.37
C GLN A 41 4.09 -7.46 -9.59
N SER A 42 2.99 -8.21 -9.64
CA SER A 42 1.65 -7.64 -9.84
C SER A 42 1.16 -6.84 -8.64
N ALA A 43 1.51 -7.24 -7.41
CA ALA A 43 1.22 -6.48 -6.21
C ALA A 43 1.96 -5.14 -6.21
N LEU A 44 3.27 -5.16 -6.50
CA LEU A 44 4.08 -3.93 -6.63
C LEU A 44 3.48 -2.99 -7.70
N ARG A 45 3.21 -3.51 -8.91
CA ARG A 45 2.66 -2.70 -10.02
C ARG A 45 1.30 -2.08 -9.71
N ARG A 46 0.42 -2.79 -9.00
CA ARG A 46 -0.91 -2.28 -8.64
C ARG A 46 -0.87 -1.21 -7.55
N ALA A 47 0.06 -1.32 -6.60
CA ALA A 47 0.18 -0.37 -5.50
C ALA A 47 0.88 0.92 -5.91
N MET A 48 1.88 0.82 -6.79
CA MET A 48 2.78 1.94 -7.13
C MET A 48 2.10 3.23 -7.61
N PRO A 49 1.06 3.22 -8.47
CA PRO A 49 0.46 4.48 -8.93
C PRO A 49 -0.17 5.29 -7.79
N VAL A 50 -0.77 4.63 -6.80
CA VAL A 50 -1.41 5.31 -5.66
C VAL A 50 -0.38 5.76 -4.64
N THR A 51 0.60 4.92 -4.31
CA THR A 51 1.64 5.27 -3.32
C THR A 51 2.55 6.38 -3.81
N ALA A 52 2.96 6.36 -5.07
CA ALA A 52 3.79 7.41 -5.65
C ALA A 52 3.01 8.73 -5.83
N ALA A 53 1.73 8.68 -6.19
CA ALA A 53 0.89 9.87 -6.22
C ALA A 53 0.76 10.51 -4.82
N ALA A 54 0.61 9.70 -3.78
CA ALA A 54 0.56 10.19 -2.41
C ALA A 54 1.88 10.85 -1.97
N GLU A 55 3.03 10.26 -2.32
CA GLU A 55 4.34 10.85 -2.06
C GLU A 55 4.52 12.19 -2.79
N LEU A 56 4.20 12.24 -4.09
CA LEU A 56 4.26 13.46 -4.89
C LEU A 56 3.38 14.56 -4.31
N GLN A 57 2.15 14.23 -3.90
CA GLN A 57 1.23 15.18 -3.29
C GLN A 57 1.78 15.73 -1.95
N GLN A 58 2.42 14.88 -1.13
CA GLN A 58 3.08 15.32 0.11
C GLN A 58 4.24 16.28 -0.15
N ARG A 59 4.91 16.15 -1.31
CA ARG A 59 5.99 17.03 -1.77
C ARG A 59 5.50 18.25 -2.56
N GLY A 60 4.20 18.48 -2.63
CA GLY A 60 3.61 19.62 -3.33
C GLY A 60 3.57 19.47 -4.85
N VAL A 61 3.78 18.26 -5.39
CA VAL A 61 3.67 17.96 -6.82
C VAL A 61 2.29 17.40 -7.12
N THR A 62 1.50 18.12 -7.91
CA THR A 62 0.16 17.68 -8.32
C THR A 62 0.21 17.01 -9.69
N LEU A 63 -0.34 15.81 -9.81
CA LEU A 63 -0.47 15.08 -11.07
C LEU A 63 -1.67 15.58 -11.89
N ALA A 64 -1.52 15.65 -13.21
CA ALA A 64 -2.62 15.96 -14.13
C ALA A 64 -3.58 14.78 -14.31
N SER A 65 -3.08 13.55 -14.12
CA SER A 65 -3.86 12.31 -14.21
C SER A 65 -3.18 11.21 -13.39
N PRO A 66 -3.88 10.11 -13.07
CA PRO A 66 -3.24 8.95 -12.45
C PRO A 66 -2.04 8.45 -13.26
N LEU A 67 -1.02 7.95 -12.55
CA LEU A 67 0.17 7.37 -13.18
C LEU A 67 -0.18 6.06 -13.90
N LYS A 68 0.48 5.80 -15.02
CA LYS A 68 0.38 4.54 -15.77
C LYS A 68 1.60 3.69 -15.47
N CYS A 69 1.38 2.44 -15.07
CA CYS A 69 2.46 1.58 -14.59
C CYS A 69 2.59 0.29 -15.39
N GLU A 70 3.83 -0.09 -15.65
CA GLU A 70 4.20 -1.27 -16.42
C GLU A 70 5.36 -2.01 -15.78
N ASP A 71 5.48 -3.30 -16.13
CA ASP A 71 6.58 -4.13 -15.67
C ASP A 71 7.84 -3.81 -16.49
N LEU A 72 8.97 -3.58 -15.83
CA LEU A 72 10.23 -3.29 -16.51
C LEU A 72 10.97 -4.58 -16.91
N PRO A 73 11.69 -4.60 -18.05
CA PRO A 73 12.50 -5.75 -18.45
C PRO A 73 13.42 -6.26 -17.35
N GLY A 74 13.61 -7.58 -17.29
CA GLY A 74 14.45 -8.22 -16.27
C GLY A 74 13.79 -8.41 -14.91
N TRP A 75 12.47 -8.19 -14.79
CA TRP A 75 11.71 -8.68 -13.65
C TRP A 75 11.68 -10.22 -13.65
N THR A 76 11.72 -10.81 -12.47
CA THR A 76 11.66 -12.25 -12.21
C THR A 76 10.76 -12.50 -11.00
N LYS A 77 10.66 -13.76 -10.56
CA LYS A 77 9.99 -14.05 -9.30
C LYS A 77 10.68 -13.33 -8.13
N THR A 78 12.00 -13.41 -8.03
CA THR A 78 12.78 -12.87 -6.90
C THR A 78 13.13 -11.39 -7.03
N LYS A 79 13.16 -10.84 -8.25
CA LYS A 79 13.47 -9.43 -8.53
C LYS A 79 12.33 -8.75 -9.23
N MET A 80 11.64 -7.86 -8.56
CA MET A 80 10.54 -7.07 -9.12
C MET A 80 11.05 -5.73 -9.63
N ARG A 81 10.47 -5.26 -10.75
CA ARG A 81 10.81 -3.98 -11.35
C ARG A 81 9.59 -3.38 -12.04
N VAL A 82 9.21 -2.18 -11.67
CA VAL A 82 8.06 -1.46 -12.24
C VAL A 82 8.52 -0.05 -12.60
N SER A 83 8.00 0.46 -13.70
CA SER A 83 8.03 1.90 -14.02
C SER A 83 6.60 2.42 -14.02
N CYS A 84 6.37 3.60 -13.43
CA CYS A 84 5.18 4.38 -13.70
C CYS A 84 5.55 5.71 -14.35
N THR A 85 4.71 6.13 -15.29
CA THR A 85 4.86 7.41 -15.99
C THR A 85 3.60 8.24 -15.89
N GLY A 86 3.78 9.56 -15.97
CA GLY A 86 2.68 10.51 -15.97
C GLY A 86 3.15 11.93 -16.23
N THR A 87 2.30 12.88 -15.86
CA THR A 87 2.59 14.30 -16.04
C THR A 87 2.00 15.08 -14.88
N THR A 88 2.70 16.11 -14.42
CA THR A 88 2.18 17.06 -13.44
C THR A 88 1.15 18.01 -14.05
N SER A 89 0.40 18.72 -13.22
CA SER A 89 -0.55 19.76 -13.65
C SER A 89 0.13 20.91 -14.40
N ASP A 90 1.41 21.19 -14.12
CA ASP A 90 2.27 22.14 -14.84
C ASP A 90 3.02 21.52 -16.04
N LYS A 91 2.58 20.34 -16.51
CA LYS A 91 3.04 19.66 -17.73
C LYS A 91 4.46 19.11 -17.68
N LYS A 92 5.03 18.91 -16.49
CA LYS A 92 6.33 18.27 -16.32
C LYS A 92 6.20 16.75 -16.38
N PRO A 93 7.09 16.04 -17.07
CA PRO A 93 7.07 14.59 -17.10
C PRO A 93 7.39 14.03 -15.70
N VAL A 94 6.73 12.94 -15.35
CA VAL A 94 6.97 12.21 -14.10
C VAL A 94 7.35 10.78 -14.43
N GLU A 95 8.42 10.30 -13.82
CA GLU A 95 8.86 8.91 -13.86
C GLU A 95 9.02 8.39 -12.44
N VAL A 96 8.50 7.20 -12.19
CA VAL A 96 8.60 6.51 -10.91
C VAL A 96 9.17 5.13 -11.17
N LEU A 97 10.29 4.83 -10.53
CA LEU A 97 10.94 3.54 -10.59
C LEU A 97 10.76 2.85 -9.25
N GLY A 98 10.20 1.65 -9.28
CA GLY A 98 10.08 0.78 -8.13
C GLY A 98 10.79 -0.54 -8.36
N SER A 99 11.50 -1.01 -7.35
CA SER A 99 12.13 -2.32 -7.34
C SER A 99 11.93 -3.01 -6.00
N GLY A 100 11.90 -4.34 -6.02
CA GLY A 100 11.87 -5.15 -4.82
C GLY A 100 12.65 -6.45 -5.01
N GLU A 101 13.35 -6.89 -3.97
CA GLU A 101 14.19 -8.09 -4.01
C GLU A 101 13.86 -9.04 -2.86
N GLN A 102 13.39 -10.25 -3.21
CA GLN A 102 12.91 -11.24 -2.24
C GLN A 102 14.01 -11.72 -1.30
N GLU A 103 15.23 -11.88 -1.81
CA GLU A 103 16.34 -12.42 -1.02
C GLU A 103 16.77 -11.48 0.11
N THR A 104 16.66 -10.17 -0.10
CA THR A 104 17.14 -9.16 0.85
C THR A 104 16.01 -8.45 1.59
N SER A 105 14.75 -8.75 1.27
CA SER A 105 13.58 -8.02 1.75
C SER A 105 13.65 -6.50 1.50
N LYS A 106 14.38 -6.06 0.47
CA LYS A 106 14.56 -4.64 0.15
C LYS A 106 13.63 -4.19 -0.95
N ASN A 107 13.03 -3.01 -0.76
CA ASN A 107 12.41 -2.24 -1.83
C ASN A 107 13.19 -0.96 -2.03
N ASN A 108 13.26 -0.48 -3.27
CA ASN A 108 13.84 0.82 -3.58
C ASN A 108 12.94 1.57 -4.53
N TYR A 109 12.70 2.84 -4.24
CA TYR A 109 11.87 3.74 -5.02
C TYR A 109 12.64 5.00 -5.39
N THR A 110 12.51 5.40 -6.65
CA THR A 110 13.02 6.68 -7.16
C THR A 110 11.90 7.36 -7.91
N ILE A 111 11.72 8.66 -7.68
CA ILE A 111 10.73 9.48 -8.37
C ILE A 111 11.47 10.65 -9.00
N LEU A 112 11.30 10.81 -10.31
CA LEU A 112 11.83 11.91 -11.10
C LEU A 112 10.68 12.80 -11.54
N VAL A 113 10.86 14.12 -11.41
CA VAL A 113 9.99 15.14 -11.98
C VAL A 113 10.86 16.00 -12.87
N ASP A 114 10.51 16.09 -14.16
CA ASP A 114 11.32 16.80 -15.16
C ASP A 114 12.78 16.31 -15.23
N GLY A 115 12.98 15.00 -15.03
CA GLY A 115 14.30 14.38 -14.97
C GLY A 115 15.09 14.64 -13.68
N GLN A 116 14.55 15.42 -12.73
CA GLN A 116 15.19 15.69 -11.44
C GLN A 116 14.65 14.76 -10.34
N PRO A 117 15.52 14.14 -9.53
CA PRO A 117 15.07 13.28 -8.44
C PRO A 117 14.41 14.10 -7.33
N VAL A 118 13.14 13.80 -7.06
CA VAL A 118 12.42 14.30 -5.88
C VAL A 118 12.39 13.27 -4.75
N VAL A 119 12.58 12.00 -5.09
CA VAL A 119 12.83 10.87 -4.19
C VAL A 119 13.91 10.02 -4.85
N GLU A 120 14.90 9.59 -4.09
CA GLU A 120 16.00 8.77 -4.61
C GLU A 120 16.28 7.61 -3.66
N ASN A 121 16.28 6.39 -4.21
CA ASN A 121 16.59 5.14 -3.49
C ASN A 121 15.92 4.99 -2.11
N ALA A 122 14.67 5.45 -1.98
CA ALA A 122 13.93 5.34 -0.73
C ALA A 122 13.45 3.90 -0.50
N SER A 123 13.44 3.44 0.74
CA SER A 123 12.95 2.10 1.10
C SER A 123 11.42 2.01 1.19
N CYS A 124 10.74 3.15 1.17
CA CYS A 124 9.29 3.31 1.32
C CYS A 124 8.81 4.55 0.54
N LEU A 125 7.50 4.71 0.38
CA LEU A 125 6.85 5.89 -0.19
C LEU A 125 5.60 6.27 0.61
N GLY A 126 5.31 7.56 0.71
CA GLY A 126 4.07 8.11 1.23
C GLY A 126 3.83 7.81 2.69
N ALA A 127 2.56 7.56 3.04
CA ALA A 127 2.16 7.23 4.41
C ALA A 127 2.86 5.98 4.96
N ASP A 128 3.37 5.11 4.08
CA ASP A 128 4.04 3.86 4.46
C ASP A 128 5.44 4.09 5.05
N CYS A 129 6.01 5.29 4.90
CA CYS A 129 7.25 5.65 5.57
C CYS A 129 7.05 6.02 7.04
N ARG A 130 5.86 6.52 7.42
CA ARG A 130 5.59 7.05 8.77
C ARG A 130 5.46 5.98 9.85
N THR A 131 5.44 4.71 9.47
CA THR A 131 5.32 3.57 10.41
C THR A 131 6.68 2.96 10.78
N GLN A 132 7.78 3.45 10.20
CA GLN A 132 9.14 2.98 10.50
C GLN A 132 9.85 3.78 11.60
N ASP A 133 9.30 4.93 12.01
CA ASP A 133 9.75 5.69 13.17
C ASP A 133 9.02 5.18 14.42
N GLY A 134 9.41 4.00 14.90
CA GLY A 134 8.99 3.41 16.18
C GLY A 134 10.07 3.56 17.24
#